data_AF-A0A7Y1MHP7-F1
#
_entry.id   AF-A0A7Y1MHP7-F1
#
_cell.length_a   1.000
_cell.length_b   1.000
_cell.length_c   1.000
_cell.angle_alpha   90.00
_cell.angle_beta   90.00
_cell.angle_gamma   90.00
#
_symmetry.space_group_name_H-M   'P 1'
#
loop_
_entity.id
_entity.type
_entity.pdbx_description
1 polymer ?
#
loop_
_entity_poly.entity_id
_entity_poly.type
_entity_poly.pdbx_seq_one_letter_code
_entity_poly.pdbx_strand_id
1 'polypeptide(L)'
;GKAKSWWGEGYAGVCLKPWQFSCWNQNDPNYAYLSGAKQIPAAQFAQAQRAADQVMNGAVPDPTGGATHYYATTMPKAPAWAAKAKQTLRLGHHVFFKDVP
;
A
#
# COMPACT_ATOMS: atom_id res chain seq x y z
N GLY A 1 0.68 -21.02 5.01
CA GLY A 1 -0.53 -20.18 4.95
C GLY A 1 -1.47 -20.77 3.91
N LYS A 2 -2.74 -20.34 3.86
CA LYS A 2 -3.69 -20.83 2.87
C LYS A 2 -3.36 -20.24 1.49
N ALA A 3 -3.09 -21.11 0.52
CA ALA A 3 -2.66 -20.83 -0.87
C ALA A 3 -3.58 -19.90 -1.72
N LYS A 4 -4.62 -19.28 -1.15
CA LYS A 4 -5.57 -18.38 -1.83
C LYS A 4 -6.02 -17.22 -0.92
N SER A 5 -5.10 -16.54 -0.25
CA SER A 5 -5.47 -15.30 0.44
C SER A 5 -5.79 -14.21 -0.59
N TRP A 6 -6.81 -13.39 -0.30
CA TRP A 6 -7.15 -12.20 -1.09
C TRP A 6 -5.94 -11.27 -1.24
N TRP A 7 -5.09 -11.23 -0.22
CA TRP A 7 -3.93 -10.37 -0.11
C TRP A 7 -2.68 -10.92 -0.81
N GLY A 8 -2.52 -12.23 -0.98
CA GLY A 8 -1.20 -12.83 -1.23
C GLY A 8 -0.46 -13.20 0.05
N GLU A 9 0.72 -13.81 -0.06
CA GLU A 9 1.54 -14.24 1.08
C GLU A 9 2.93 -13.63 1.01
N GLY A 10 3.44 -13.16 2.16
CA GLY A 10 4.71 -12.43 2.25
C GLY A 10 4.68 -11.06 1.57
N TYR A 11 5.76 -10.30 1.70
CA TYR A 11 5.84 -8.93 1.17
C TYR A 11 5.62 -8.87 -0.34
N ALA A 12 6.36 -9.68 -1.10
CA ALA A 12 6.23 -9.71 -2.56
C ALA A 12 4.83 -10.16 -3.02
N GLY A 13 4.28 -11.20 -2.38
CA GLY A 13 2.95 -11.71 -2.73
C GLY A 13 1.84 -10.68 -2.46
N VAL A 14 1.98 -9.88 -1.40
CA VAL A 14 1.06 -8.78 -1.10
C VAL A 14 1.23 -7.61 -2.07
N CYS A 15 2.46 -7.18 -2.32
CA CYS A 15 2.75 -6.08 -3.23
C CYS A 15 2.30 -6.35 -4.67
N LEU A 16 2.48 -7.58 -5.17
CA LEU A 16 2.18 -7.96 -6.56
C LEU A 16 0.76 -8.47 -6.77
N LYS A 17 -0.05 -8.56 -5.71
CA LYS A 17 -1.42 -9.05 -5.84
C LYS A 17 -2.23 -8.06 -6.69
N PRO A 18 -2.99 -8.55 -7.69
CA PRO A 18 -3.79 -7.67 -8.55
C PRO A 18 -4.66 -6.72 -7.74
N TRP A 19 -4.64 -5.44 -8.14
CA TRP A 19 -5.46 -4.35 -7.57
C TRP A 19 -5.13 -3.91 -6.15
N GLN A 20 -4.14 -4.52 -5.48
CA GLN A 20 -3.72 -4.07 -4.14
C GLN A 20 -2.88 -2.79 -4.21
N PHE A 21 -1.97 -2.70 -5.18
CA PHE A 21 -1.15 -1.51 -5.41
C PHE A 21 -1.24 -1.12 -6.89
N SER A 22 -1.86 0.03 -7.15
CA SER A 22 -2.18 0.45 -8.53
C SER A 22 -0.95 0.66 -9.40
N CYS A 23 0.21 0.97 -8.80
CA CYS A 23 1.47 1.15 -9.51
C CYS A 23 1.93 -0.09 -10.30
N TRP A 24 1.39 -1.28 -10.01
CA TRP A 24 1.62 -2.50 -10.80
C TRP A 24 0.63 -2.71 -11.95
N ASN A 25 -0.42 -1.90 -12.04
CA ASN A 25 -1.39 -1.98 -13.13
C ASN A 25 -0.80 -1.32 -14.39
N GLN A 26 -0.93 -1.97 -15.56
CA GLN A 26 -0.33 -1.50 -16.82
C GLN A 26 -0.71 -0.07 -17.22
N ASN A 27 -1.92 0.38 -16.84
CA ASN A 27 -2.43 1.71 -17.18
C ASN A 27 -2.06 2.78 -16.14
N ASP A 28 -1.35 2.44 -15.06
CA ASP A 28 -0.91 3.40 -14.05
C ASP A 28 0.39 4.09 -14.53
N PRO A 29 0.50 5.43 -14.43
CA PRO A 29 1.72 6.16 -14.82
C PRO A 29 2.99 5.66 -14.13
N ASN A 30 2.87 5.04 -12.95
CA ASN A 30 4.00 4.54 -12.19
C ASN A 30 4.51 3.17 -12.68
N TYR A 31 3.73 2.45 -13.50
CA TYR A 31 4.09 1.13 -14.00
C TYR A 31 5.40 1.13 -14.78
N ALA A 32 5.68 2.19 -15.54
CA ALA A 32 6.93 2.31 -16.30
C ALA A 32 8.16 2.31 -15.38
N TYR A 33 8.06 2.87 -14.17
CA TYR A 33 9.15 2.83 -13.20
C TYR A 33 9.34 1.44 -12.60
N LEU A 34 8.23 0.77 -12.25
CA LEU A 34 8.29 -0.53 -11.57
C LEU A 34 8.60 -1.69 -12.53
N SER A 35 8.27 -1.56 -13.81
CA SER A 35 8.65 -2.50 -14.86
C SER A 35 10.09 -2.34 -15.36
N GLY A 36 10.80 -1.29 -14.90
CA GLY A 36 12.16 -0.97 -15.34
C GLY A 36 12.24 -0.21 -16.66
N ALA A 37 11.11 0.12 -17.30
CA ALA A 37 11.08 0.96 -18.50
C ALA A 37 11.53 2.41 -18.23
N LYS A 38 11.46 2.87 -16.98
CA LYS A 38 12.00 4.14 -16.49
C LYS A 38 12.77 3.92 -15.19
N GLN A 39 13.85 4.65 -15.00
CA GLN A 39 14.59 4.62 -13.74
C GLN A 39 13.82 5.34 -12.65
N ILE A 40 13.72 4.72 -11.47
CA ILE A 40 13.25 5.39 -10.26
C ILE A 40 14.36 6.36 -9.80
N PRO A 41 14.05 7.64 -9.52
CA PRO A 41 15.02 8.57 -8.97
C PRO A 41 15.69 8.01 -7.69
N ALA A 42 17.02 7.97 -7.67
CA ALA A 42 17.79 7.29 -6.62
C ALA A 42 17.44 7.77 -5.20
N ALA A 43 17.22 9.07 -5.01
CA ALA A 43 16.83 9.63 -3.72
C ALA A 43 15.45 9.13 -3.24
N GLN A 44 14.48 9.02 -4.14
CA GLN A 44 13.13 8.51 -3.83
C GLN A 44 13.18 7.02 -3.51
N PHE A 45 13.93 6.25 -4.30
CA PHE A 45 14.14 4.82 -4.04
C PHE A 45 14.80 4.60 -2.66
N ALA A 46 15.87 5.33 -2.36
CA ALA A 46 16.56 5.23 -1.08
C ALA A 46 15.65 5.62 0.10
N GLN A 47 14.77 6.60 -0.07
CA GLN A 47 13.80 6.97 0.96
C GLN A 47 12.76 5.86 1.19
N ALA A 48 12.20 5.29 0.11
CA ALA A 48 11.23 4.21 0.20
C ALA A 48 11.86 2.95 0.82
N GLN A 49 13.09 2.60 0.43
CA GLN A 49 13.80 1.46 0.98
C GLN A 49 14.04 1.62 2.48
N ARG A 50 14.52 2.78 2.95
CA ARG A 50 14.70 3.04 4.38
C ARG A 50 13.41 2.86 5.18
N ALA A 51 12.29 3.36 4.66
CA ALA A 51 11.00 3.21 5.33
C ALA A 51 10.58 1.72 5.42
N ALA A 52 10.77 0.95 4.34
CA ALA A 52 10.50 -0.47 4.34
C ALA A 52 11.40 -1.23 5.34
N ASP A 53 12.71 -0.94 5.36
CA ASP A 53 13.67 -1.57 6.27
C ASP A 53 13.32 -1.29 7.74
N GLN A 54 12.93 -0.07 8.07
CA GLN A 54 12.51 0.30 9.43
C GLN A 54 11.29 -0.50 9.89
N VAL A 55 10.29 -0.67 9.02
CA VAL A 55 9.07 -1.41 9.34
C VAL A 55 9.36 -2.91 9.42
N MET A 56 10.09 -3.48 8.47
CA MET A 56 10.41 -4.92 8.44
C MET A 56 11.25 -5.36 9.66
N ASN A 57 12.15 -4.50 10.13
CA ASN A 57 12.97 -4.77 11.32
C ASN A 57 12.26 -4.45 12.65
N GLY A 58 11.01 -3.97 12.62
CA GLY A 58 10.29 -3.53 13.82
C GLY A 58 10.95 -2.33 14.52
N ALA A 59 11.78 -1.57 13.81
CA ALA A 59 12.51 -0.43 14.37
C ALA A 59 11.62 0.79 14.64
N VAL A 60 10.43 0.83 14.04
CA VAL A 60 9.42 1.86 14.24
C VAL A 60 8.08 1.21 14.61
N PRO A 61 7.32 1.79 15.57
CA PRO A 61 5.98 1.32 15.86
C PRO A 61 5.05 1.61 14.67
N ASP A 62 4.00 0.81 14.51
CA ASP A 62 2.97 1.03 13.48
C ASP A 62 2.21 2.35 13.76
N PRO A 63 2.39 3.40 12.94
CA PRO A 63 1.69 4.66 13.15
C PRO A 63 0.21 4.57 12.76
N THR A 64 -0.19 3.54 12.00
CA THR A 64 -1.54 3.39 11.44
C THR A 64 -2.53 2.74 12.41
N GLY A 65 -2.08 2.26 13.57
CA GLY A 65 -2.95 1.66 14.59
C GLY A 65 -3.58 0.33 14.16
N GLY A 66 -2.84 -0.49 13.40
CA GLY A 66 -3.26 -1.79 12.90
C GLY A 66 -4.14 -1.70 11.65
N ALA A 67 -3.94 -0.70 10.79
CA ALA A 67 -4.70 -0.58 9.55
C ALA A 67 -4.35 -1.71 8.58
N THR A 68 -5.36 -2.22 7.88
CA THR A 68 -5.21 -3.24 6.83
C THR A 68 -5.60 -2.72 5.46
N HIS A 69 -6.29 -1.58 5.40
CA HIS A 69 -6.74 -0.96 4.16
C HIS A 69 -6.50 0.55 4.21
N TYR A 70 -6.33 1.14 3.04
CA TYR A 70 -6.31 2.58 2.87
C TYR A 70 -6.91 2.97 1.52
N TYR A 71 -7.28 4.24 1.38
CA TYR A 71 -7.52 4.82 0.06
C TYR A 71 -6.97 6.25 0.01
N ALA A 72 -6.67 6.72 -1.21
CA ALA A 72 -6.21 8.08 -1.43
C ALA A 72 -7.41 9.03 -1.52
N THR A 73 -7.37 10.16 -0.80
CA THR A 73 -8.42 11.19 -0.82
C THR A 73 -8.53 11.92 -2.16
N THR A 74 -7.57 11.70 -3.05
CA THR A 74 -7.60 12.18 -4.44
C THR A 74 -8.51 11.33 -5.33
N MET A 75 -8.94 10.15 -4.87
CA MET A 75 -9.94 9.35 -5.59
C MET A 75 -11.28 10.09 -5.64
N PRO A 76 -12.00 10.06 -6.77
CA PRO A 76 -13.26 10.78 -6.93
C PRO A 76 -14.38 10.24 -6.02
N LYS A 77 -14.28 8.97 -5.60
CA LYS A 77 -15.24 8.33 -4.70
C LYS A 77 -14.52 7.41 -3.72
N ALA A 78 -14.91 7.50 -2.45
CA ALA A 78 -14.44 6.58 -1.43
C ALA A 78 -14.92 5.14 -1.73
N PRO A 79 -14.10 4.11 -1.44
CA PRO A 79 -14.52 2.73 -1.59
C PRO A 79 -15.73 2.40 -0.71
N ALA A 80 -16.63 1.54 -1.20
CA ALA A 80 -17.85 1.17 -0.48
C ALA A 80 -17.56 0.50 0.88
N TRP A 81 -16.46 -0.24 0.99
CA TRP A 81 -16.04 -0.89 2.23
C TRP A 81 -15.68 0.12 3.33
N ALA A 82 -15.25 1.33 2.97
CA ALA A 82 -14.81 2.33 3.94
C ALA A 82 -15.94 2.80 4.86
N ALA A 83 -17.19 2.79 4.38
CA ALA A 83 -18.36 3.19 5.15
C ALA A 83 -18.66 2.26 6.34
N LYS A 84 -18.15 1.02 6.31
CA LYS A 84 -18.36 -0.01 7.35
C LYS A 84 -17.08 -0.34 8.13
N ALA A 85 -15.98 0.34 7.81
CA ALA A 85 -14.69 0.13 8.43
C ALA A 85 -14.40 1.19 9.49
N LYS A 86 -13.47 0.92 10.39
CA LYS A 86 -13.01 1.87 11.40
C LYS A 86 -11.82 2.66 10.87
N GLN A 87 -11.98 3.96 10.65
CA GLN A 87 -10.85 4.84 10.35
C GLN A 87 -9.88 4.88 11.54
N THR A 88 -8.59 4.70 11.28
CA THR A 88 -7.54 4.73 12.31
C THR A 88 -6.67 5.98 12.23
N LEU A 89 -6.29 6.37 11.00
CA LEU A 89 -5.35 7.46 10.75
C LEU A 89 -5.68 8.15 9.43
N ARG A 90 -5.46 9.46 9.37
CA ARG A 90 -5.28 10.18 8.11
C ARG A 90 -3.88 10.77 8.06
N LEU A 91 -3.13 10.46 7.01
CA LEU A 91 -1.77 10.93 6.80
C LEU A 91 -1.64 11.49 5.39
N GLY A 92 -1.47 12.81 5.29
CA GLY A 92 -1.51 13.52 4.00
C GLY A 92 -2.79 13.22 3.22
N HIS A 93 -2.64 12.70 2.01
CA HIS A 93 -3.76 12.32 1.13
C HIS A 93 -4.20 10.86 1.30
N HIS A 94 -3.79 10.15 2.35
CA HIS A 94 -4.23 8.78 2.60
C HIS A 94 -5.04 8.67 3.88
N VAL A 95 -6.12 7.88 3.83
CA VAL A 95 -6.95 7.54 4.98
C VAL A 95 -6.87 6.03 5.19
N PHE A 96 -6.51 5.64 6.41
CA PHE A 96 -6.24 4.26 6.84
C PHE A 96 -7.38 3.72 7.69
N PHE A 97 -7.66 2.43 7.52
CA PHE A 97 -8.78 1.74 8.14
C PHE A 97 -8.40 0.34 8.64
N LYS A 98 -9.09 -0.08 9.69
CA LYS A 98 -9.12 -1.45 10.21
C LYS A 98 -10.56 -1.96 10.28
N ASP A 99 -10.72 -3.25 10.59
CA ASP A 99 -12.02 -3.89 10.76
C ASP A 99 -12.90 -3.77 9.48
N VAL A 100 -12.27 -3.95 8.32
CA VAL A 100 -12.97 -3.91 7.01
C VAL A 100 -13.78 -5.21 6.82
N PRO A 101 -15.06 -5.12 6.39
CA PRO A 101 -15.93 -6.29 6.23
C PRO A 101 -15.52 -7.26 5.11
#